data_AF-A0A967E3J0-F1
#
_entry.id   AF-A0A967E3J0-F1
#
_cell.length_a   1.000
_cell.length_b   1.000
_cell.length_c   1.000
_cell.angle_alpha   90.00
_cell.angle_beta   90.00
_cell.angle_gamma   90.00
#
_symmetry.space_group_name_H-M   'P 1'
#
loop_
_entity.id
_entity.type
_entity.pdbx_description
1 polymer ?
#
loop_
_entity_poly.entity_id
_entity_poly.type
_entity_poly.pdbx_seq_one_letter_code
_entity_poly.pdbx_strand_id
1 'polypeptide(L)'
;PDLLEECDTSEENNGFAEFDLEAEIEGITGGNPNYEIEFFTTQAEAEDLSIENGLLSPYTNENPLSQSLFVRATDINNNCVAFTELDLQVNLRPFIEDSENIA
;
A
#
# COMPACT_ATOMS: atom_id res chain seq x y z
N PRO A 1 -2.51 7.17 -8.31
CA PRO A 1 -2.98 6.22 -7.27
C PRO A 1 -3.82 6.99 -6.26
N ASP A 2 -4.96 6.44 -5.86
CA ASP A 2 -5.75 7.02 -4.78
C ASP A 2 -5.23 6.52 -3.44
N LEU A 3 -5.70 7.11 -2.34
CA LEU A 3 -5.35 6.63 -0.99
C LEU A 3 -5.95 5.25 -0.77
N LEU A 4 -5.14 4.27 -0.36
CA LEU A 4 -5.63 2.95 0.02
C LEU A 4 -5.82 2.88 1.54
N GLU A 5 -7.09 2.81 1.96
CA GLU A 5 -7.48 2.86 3.37
C GLU A 5 -8.01 1.51 3.86
N GLU A 6 -7.46 1.02 4.96
CA GLU A 6 -7.95 -0.19 5.63
C GLU A 6 -8.23 0.07 7.10
N CYS A 7 -9.14 -0.70 7.68
CA CYS A 7 -9.41 -0.63 9.12
C CYS A 7 -8.44 -1.53 9.89
N ASP A 8 -7.94 -1.06 11.03
CA ASP A 8 -7.28 -1.94 11.98
C ASP A 8 -8.31 -2.94 12.52
N THR A 9 -8.08 -4.24 12.33
CA THR A 9 -8.98 -5.30 12.83
C THR A 9 -8.41 -6.06 14.02
N SER A 10 -7.22 -5.69 14.48
CA SER A 10 -6.57 -6.28 15.64
C SER A 10 -7.33 -5.95 16.93
N GLU A 11 -7.06 -6.74 17.98
CA GLU A 11 -7.60 -6.45 19.32
C GLU A 11 -6.80 -5.31 19.98
N GLU A 12 -5.52 -5.17 19.64
CA GLU A 12 -4.60 -4.18 20.18
C GLU A 12 -4.79 -2.78 19.58
N ASN A 13 -5.46 -2.66 18.44
CA ASN A 13 -5.61 -1.41 17.70
C ASN A 13 -4.24 -0.74 17.45
N ASN A 14 -3.29 -1.55 16.97
CA ASN A 14 -1.87 -1.25 16.91
C ASN A 14 -1.46 -0.42 15.67
N GLY A 15 -2.39 -0.08 14.78
CA GLY A 15 -2.15 0.69 13.57
C GLY A 15 -1.65 -0.13 12.37
N PHE A 16 -1.87 -1.44 12.37
CA PHE A 16 -1.48 -2.34 11.27
C PHE A 16 -2.69 -2.98 10.59
N ALA A 17 -2.64 -3.12 9.27
CA ALA A 17 -3.67 -3.76 8.46
C ALA A 17 -3.06 -4.51 7.26
N GLU A 18 -3.80 -5.47 6.70
CA GLU A 18 -3.47 -6.10 5.41
C GLU A 18 -4.10 -5.28 4.28
N PHE A 19 -3.30 -4.89 3.31
CA PHE A 19 -3.68 -4.10 2.15
C PHE A 19 -3.65 -4.95 0.88
N ASP A 20 -4.72 -4.94 0.09
CA ASP A 20 -4.73 -5.53 -1.24
C ASP A 20 -4.14 -4.55 -2.26
N LEU A 21 -2.84 -4.69 -2.55
CA LEU A 21 -2.13 -3.84 -3.51
C LEU A 21 -2.59 -4.09 -4.96
N GLU A 22 -3.12 -5.27 -5.27
CA GLU A 22 -3.60 -5.60 -6.62
C GLU A 22 -4.85 -4.79 -6.98
N ALA A 23 -5.64 -4.38 -5.99
CA ALA A 23 -6.82 -3.53 -6.18
C ALA A 23 -6.45 -2.15 -6.80
N GLU A 24 -5.23 -1.65 -6.56
CA GLU A 24 -4.78 -0.36 -7.07
C GLU A 24 -4.25 -0.42 -8.52
N ILE A 25 -3.93 -1.61 -9.03
CA ILE A 25 -3.26 -1.76 -10.34
C ILE A 25 -4.12 -1.19 -11.48
N GLU A 26 -5.43 -1.44 -11.48
CA GLU A 26 -6.31 -0.91 -12.54
C GLU A 26 -6.34 0.64 -12.52
N GLY A 27 -6.40 1.23 -11.33
CA GLY A 27 -6.37 2.68 -11.15
C GLY A 27 -5.04 3.31 -11.54
N ILE A 28 -3.92 2.67 -11.20
CA ILE A 28 -2.57 3.11 -11.54
C ILE A 28 -2.34 3.05 -13.05
N THR A 29 -2.76 1.97 -13.69
CA THR A 29 -2.52 1.73 -15.12
C THR A 29 -3.54 2.43 -16.03
N GLY A 30 -4.67 2.89 -15.47
CA GLY A 30 -5.83 3.29 -16.25
C GLY A 30 -6.39 2.14 -17.09
N GLY A 31 -6.21 0.90 -16.64
CA GLY A 31 -6.61 -0.32 -17.34
C GLY A 31 -5.71 -0.71 -18.53
N ASN A 32 -4.52 -0.11 -18.69
CA ASN A 32 -3.59 -0.49 -19.74
C ASN A 32 -2.87 -1.81 -19.41
N PRO A 33 -3.11 -2.91 -20.16
CA PRO A 33 -2.54 -4.22 -19.86
C PRO A 33 -1.04 -4.32 -20.19
N ASN A 34 -0.45 -3.31 -20.82
CA ASN A 34 0.98 -3.28 -21.14
C ASN A 34 1.82 -2.64 -20.03
N TYR A 35 1.19 -2.18 -18.95
CA TYR A 35 1.90 -1.63 -17.80
C TYR A 35 1.99 -2.70 -16.72
N GLU A 36 3.21 -3.10 -16.42
CA GLU A 36 3.55 -3.93 -15.27
C GLU A 36 3.78 -3.03 -14.06
N ILE A 37 3.15 -3.36 -12.94
CA ILE A 37 3.19 -2.57 -11.70
C ILE A 37 3.88 -3.37 -10.61
N GLU A 38 4.86 -2.76 -9.97
CA GLU A 38 5.56 -3.28 -8.81
C GLU A 38 5.58 -2.25 -7.68
N PHE A 39 5.53 -2.72 -6.44
CA PHE A 39 5.53 -1.89 -5.24
C PHE A 39 6.79 -2.11 -4.41
N PHE A 40 7.27 -1.08 -3.72
CA PHE A 40 8.49 -1.10 -2.91
C PHE A 40 8.34 -0.23 -1.66
N THR A 41 9.10 -0.51 -0.60
CA THR A 41 9.10 0.31 0.61
C THR A 41 10.02 1.52 0.51
N THR A 42 10.97 1.52 -0.44
CA THR A 42 11.89 2.64 -0.66
C THR A 42 12.00 3.06 -2.12
N GLN A 43 12.26 4.35 -2.35
CA GLN A 43 12.51 4.89 -3.68
C GLN A 43 13.72 4.23 -4.36
N ALA A 44 14.76 3.94 -3.59
CA ALA A 44 15.99 3.35 -4.11
C ALA A 44 15.74 1.94 -4.67
N GLU A 45 14.86 1.14 -4.05
CA GLU A 45 14.47 -0.17 -4.56
C GLU A 45 13.64 -0.05 -5.83
N ALA A 46 12.69 0.89 -5.87
CA ALA A 46 11.91 1.15 -7.07
C ALA A 46 12.81 1.52 -8.27
N GLU A 47 13.81 2.39 -8.06
CA GLU A 47 14.75 2.84 -9.08
C GLU A 47 15.79 1.78 -9.50
N ASP A 48 16.04 0.77 -8.66
CA ASP A 48 16.96 -0.34 -8.97
C ASP A 48 16.29 -1.38 -9.88
N LEU A 49 16.56 -1.27 -11.19
CA LEU A 49 16.05 -2.20 -12.19
C LEU A 49 16.65 -3.62 -12.11
N SER A 50 17.59 -3.88 -11.19
CA SER A 50 18.06 -5.24 -10.93
C SER A 50 17.19 -6.01 -9.93
N ILE A 51 16.29 -5.30 -9.23
CA ILE A 51 15.27 -5.90 -8.37
C ILE A 51 14.07 -6.23 -9.23
N GLU A 52 13.75 -7.52 -9.36
CA GLU A 52 12.69 -8.04 -10.26
C GLU A 52 11.41 -8.45 -9.50
N ASN A 53 11.43 -8.40 -8.16
CA ASN A 53 10.28 -8.76 -7.34
C ASN A 53 10.02 -7.66 -6.32
N GLY A 54 8.96 -6.89 -6.55
CA GLY A 54 8.41 -5.97 -5.55
C GLY A 54 7.69 -6.67 -4.40
N LEU A 55 6.97 -5.88 -3.61
CA LEU A 55 6.10 -6.34 -2.54
C LEU A 55 4.95 -7.19 -3.10
N LEU A 56 4.57 -8.22 -2.35
CA LEU A 56 3.46 -9.10 -2.71
C LEU A 56 2.15 -8.59 -2.10
N SER A 57 1.03 -8.80 -2.81
CA SER A 57 -0.31 -8.61 -2.27
C SER A 57 -0.85 -9.94 -1.67
N PRO A 58 -1.53 -9.90 -0.52
CA PRO A 58 -1.72 -8.76 0.36
C PRO A 58 -0.43 -8.35 1.08
N TYR A 59 -0.29 -7.07 1.40
CA TYR A 59 0.85 -6.48 2.11
C TYR A 59 0.43 -5.92 3.46
N THR A 60 1.16 -6.24 4.53
CA THR A 60 1.01 -5.57 5.83
C THR A 60 2.00 -4.40 5.93
N ASN A 61 1.51 -3.23 6.33
CA ASN A 61 2.37 -2.07 6.56
C ASN A 61 3.46 -2.34 7.62
N GLU A 62 4.61 -1.69 7.49
CA GLU A 62 5.73 -1.76 8.43
C GLU A 62 5.72 -0.59 9.43
N ASN A 63 5.12 0.53 9.04
CA ASN A 63 4.95 1.70 9.91
C ASN A 63 3.48 1.83 10.33
N PRO A 64 3.18 1.96 11.64
CA PRO A 64 1.80 2.03 12.11
C PRO A 64 1.10 3.30 11.61
N LEU A 65 -0.23 3.21 11.46
CA LEU A 65 -1.15 4.27 11.03
C LEU A 65 -1.02 4.70 9.58
N SER A 66 0.19 4.91 9.07
CA SER A 66 0.41 5.39 7.71
C SER A 66 1.76 4.95 7.16
N GLN A 67 1.81 4.59 5.88
CA GLN A 67 3.04 4.29 5.17
C GLN A 67 2.89 4.64 3.69
N SER A 68 3.89 5.29 3.11
CA SER A 68 3.98 5.48 1.67
C SER A 68 4.80 4.35 1.04
N LEU A 69 4.28 3.76 -0.04
CA LEU A 69 4.98 2.81 -0.90
C LEU A 69 5.38 3.50 -2.20
N PHE A 70 6.48 3.04 -2.79
CA PHE A 70 6.96 3.49 -4.09
C PHE A 70 6.54 2.51 -5.17
N VAL A 71 5.93 3.04 -6.22
CA VAL A 71 5.39 2.24 -7.32
C VAL A 71 6.28 2.43 -8.54
N ARG A 72 6.75 1.33 -9.13
CA ARG A 72 7.35 1.30 -10.46
C ARG A 72 6.31 0.80 -11.46
N ALA A 73 6.07 1.59 -12.50
CA ALA A 73 5.28 1.19 -13.65
C ALA A 73 6.20 1.00 -14.86
N THR A 74 6.21 -0.20 -15.43
CA THR A 74 7.04 -0.57 -16.59
C THR A 74 6.18 -0.83 -17.81
N ASP A 75 6.43 -0.12 -18.92
CA ASP A 75 5.80 -0.41 -20.21
C ASP A 75 6.51 -1.59 -20.89
N ILE A 76 5.86 -2.74 -20.93
CA ILE A 76 6.45 -4.00 -21.44
C ILE A 76 6.74 -3.95 -22.95
N ASN A 77 6.26 -2.94 -23.69
CA ASN A 77 6.55 -2.81 -25.11
C ASN A 77 7.92 -2.18 -25.40
N ASN A 78 8.39 -1.30 -24.52
CA ASN A 78 9.60 -0.48 -24.74
C ASN A 78 10.53 -0.42 -23.52
N ASN A 79 10.15 -1.03 -22.39
CA ASN A 79 10.84 -1.04 -21.11
C ASN A 79 11.07 0.35 -20.50
N CYS A 80 10.25 1.35 -20.87
CA CYS A 80 10.25 2.64 -20.20
C CYS A 80 9.57 2.52 -18.83
N VAL A 81 10.17 3.17 -17.83
CA VAL A 81 9.66 3.16 -16.46
C VAL A 81 9.14 4.54 -16.06
N ALA A 82 8.10 4.54 -15.22
CA ALA A 82 7.60 5.69 -14.51
C ALA A 82 7.45 5.34 -13.03
N PHE A 83 7.54 6.36 -12.17
CA PHE A 83 7.45 6.19 -10.73
C PHE A 83 6.32 7.04 -10.16
N THR A 84 5.65 6.51 -9.16
CA THR A 84 4.65 7.22 -8.36
C THR A 84 4.63 6.66 -6.94
N GLU A 85 3.79 7.19 -6.08
CA GLU A 85 3.66 6.77 -4.68
C GLU A 85 2.23 6.31 -4.41
N LEU A 86 2.09 5.27 -3.59
CA LEU A 86 0.82 4.81 -3.05
C LEU A 86 0.85 5.02 -1.54
N ASP A 87 -0.05 5.84 -1.04
CA ASP A 87 -0.20 6.03 0.40
C ASP A 87 -1.15 4.97 0.98
N LEU A 88 -0.69 4.31 2.04
CA LEU A 88 -1.46 3.39 2.86
C LEU A 88 -1.89 4.11 4.14
N GLN A 89 -3.16 4.02 4.49
CA GLN A 89 -3.70 4.58 5.73
C GLN A 89 -4.47 3.51 6.49
N VAL A 90 -4.14 3.38 7.78
CA VAL A 90 -4.87 2.51 8.71
C VAL A 90 -5.81 3.37 9.55
N ASN A 91 -7.09 3.01 9.55
CA ASN A 91 -8.13 3.61 10.37
C ASN A 91 -8.31 2.80 11.65
N LEU A 92 -7.93 3.39 12.79
CA LEU A 92 -8.10 2.75 14.10
C LEU A 92 -9.58 2.52 14.43
N ARG A 93 -9.85 1.43 15.14
CA ARG A 93 -11.18 1.13 15.68
C ARG A 93 -11.57 2.19 16.72
N PRO A 94 -12.86 2.58 16.79
CA PRO A 94 -13.33 3.44 17.86
C PRO A 94 -13.10 2.80 19.23
N PHE A 95 -12.55 3.57 20.17
CA PHE A 95 -12.51 3.15 21.57
C PHE A 95 -13.89 3.40 22.20
N ILE A 96 -14.54 2.34 22.69
CA ILE A 96 -15.74 2.47 23.51
C ILE A 96 -15.26 2.48 24.96
N GLU A 97 -15.31 3.66 25.60
CA GLU A 97 -15.19 3.74 27.06
C GLU A 97 -16.39 2.98 27.67
N ASP A 98 -16.14 1.80 28.25
CA ASP A 98 -17.17 1.10 29.01
C ASP A 98 -17.65 2.01 30.15
N SER A 99 -18.97 2.17 30.26
CA SER A 99 -19.63 3.08 31.20
C SER A 99 -19.45 2.71 32.69
N GLU A 100 -18.54 1.80 33.02
CA GLU A 100 -18.29 1.36 34.40
C GLU A 100 -17.48 2.36 35.24
N ASN A 101 -17.07 3.50 34.69
CA ASN A 101 -16.41 4.57 35.44
C ASN A 101 -17.21 5.89 35.53
N ILE A 102 -18.54 5.81 35.39
CA ILE A 102 -19.47 6.86 35.84
C ILE A 102 -20.13 6.37 37.13
N ALA A 103 -19.33 6.22 38.19
CA ALA A 103 -19.79 5.93 39.55
C ALA A 103 -19.32 7.00 40.52
#